data_AF-A0A520KUQ3-F1
#
_entry.id   AF-A0A520KUQ3-F1
#
_cell.length_a   1.000
_cell.length_b   1.000
_cell.length_c   1.000
_cell.angle_alpha   90.00
_cell.angle_beta   90.00
_cell.angle_gamma   90.00
#
_symmetry.space_group_name_H-M   'P 1'
#
loop_
_entity.id
_entity.type
_entity.pdbx_description
1 polymer ?
#
loop_
_entity_poly.entity_id
_entity_poly.type
_entity_poly.pdbx_seq_one_letter_code
_entity_poly.pdbx_strand_id
1 'polypeptide(L)'
;MNMNEKKERGTGSIKNKKDFRFFDVEKCDDCGICFSACPVMELPEEYAKKDIMALIQGDVESSQAYERCNTCHTCDVVCPQNADPYELILERWGEKRMETGIPHIAATVFPNEPGNYWGSIKTLMPKEELEMIDRWANLHPRKEVVLTGFYSNIFPYLTQTKLLDDLRPAIAGSPEAFFGCAGDIYKTGAFDIVEQMGKRMQKIFSEMGVEKMYCLMSAESMMPREVLPKRFGINFDFEIQSIEEWLLERIRSGKIEIKKKLDMKVTIQDGCLSKLKGGIEQDINREILQRIGCEIVEMEHNHEKALCCGYGASASKLWPGMDLFAVLYLMESSLRRLKEAEATGADALVVYCHGCLFMLSMMNEFLNIKIPIYHVTELVQMAIGEEPVHKHAYRAWDVIAGVTNLLLKCVLSPSYRAPFQPKPVSEEVEPLAKPSEDDIRMIEAFAKLYHSPIVQNSVTKALIGAASRAIVAVYSSVWGRSYYERKLKRD
;
A
#
# COMPACT_ATOMS: atom_id res chain seq x y z
N MET A 1 1.13 -39.60 -7.67
CA MET A 1 2.52 -39.21 -7.32
C MET A 1 2.75 -39.53 -5.85
N ASN A 2 3.84 -40.22 -5.54
CA ASN A 2 4.15 -40.69 -4.18
C ASN A 2 4.68 -39.53 -3.31
N MET A 3 4.41 -39.56 -1.99
CA MET A 3 4.93 -38.58 -1.00
C MET A 3 6.44 -38.34 -1.07
N ASN A 4 7.22 -39.31 -1.56
CA ASN A 4 8.68 -39.17 -1.71
C ASN A 4 9.09 -38.28 -2.90
N GLU A 5 8.28 -38.15 -3.95
CA GLU A 5 8.56 -37.26 -5.08
C GLU A 5 8.21 -35.79 -4.78
N LYS A 6 7.32 -35.53 -3.80
CA LYS A 6 7.02 -34.17 -3.34
C LYS A 6 8.22 -33.53 -2.61
N LYS A 7 8.94 -34.30 -1.80
CA LYS A 7 10.13 -33.83 -1.06
C LYS A 7 11.28 -33.36 -1.95
N GLU A 8 11.47 -33.96 -3.13
CA GLU A 8 12.56 -33.58 -4.05
C GLU A 8 12.21 -32.36 -4.93
N ARG A 9 10.93 -31.99 -5.07
CA ARG A 9 10.50 -30.80 -5.83
C ARG A 9 10.89 -29.47 -5.17
N GLY A 10 11.24 -29.49 -3.87
CA GLY A 10 11.55 -28.29 -3.08
C GLY A 10 13.04 -28.03 -2.80
N THR A 11 13.97 -28.83 -3.33
CA THR A 11 15.40 -28.78 -2.94
C THR A 11 16.33 -28.35 -4.07
N GLY A 12 15.92 -27.38 -4.90
CA GLY A 12 16.90 -26.57 -5.62
C GLY A 12 17.87 -25.98 -4.59
N SER A 13 19.17 -26.23 -4.75
CA SER A 13 20.25 -25.94 -3.80
C SER A 13 20.14 -24.57 -3.09
N ILE A 14 19.44 -24.50 -1.96
CA ILE A 14 19.44 -23.34 -1.07
C ILE A 14 20.39 -23.66 0.08
N LYS A 15 21.69 -23.53 -0.18
CA LYS A 15 22.70 -23.57 0.89
C LYS A 15 22.75 -22.18 1.53
N ASN A 16 22.26 -22.11 2.78
CA ASN A 16 22.34 -20.99 3.71
C ASN A 16 21.62 -19.68 3.30
N LYS A 17 20.37 -19.50 3.72
CA LYS A 17 19.72 -18.19 4.00
C LYS A 17 18.47 -18.44 4.87
N LYS A 18 18.32 -17.70 5.97
CA LYS A 18 17.36 -17.90 7.08
C LYS A 18 15.87 -18.08 6.68
N ASP A 19 15.22 -19.06 7.31
CA ASP A 19 13.87 -19.19 7.93
C ASP A 19 12.58 -18.54 7.38
N PHE A 20 12.58 -17.69 6.34
CA PHE A 20 11.34 -17.09 5.83
C PHE A 20 10.74 -17.90 4.64
N ARG A 21 10.20 -19.08 4.95
CA ARG A 21 9.42 -19.91 4.02
C ARG A 21 7.97 -19.95 4.49
N PHE A 22 7.13 -19.16 3.86
CA PHE A 22 5.71 -18.99 4.21
C PHE A 22 4.78 -19.71 3.23
N PHE A 23 5.19 -19.89 1.98
CA PHE A 23 4.48 -20.72 1.00
C PHE A 23 4.51 -22.20 1.40
N ASP A 24 3.34 -22.85 1.39
CA ASP A 24 3.21 -24.26 1.75
C ASP A 24 3.27 -25.16 0.50
N VAL A 25 4.50 -25.57 0.16
CA VAL A 25 4.77 -26.43 -1.00
C VAL A 25 4.09 -27.79 -0.91
N GLU A 26 3.83 -28.31 0.30
CA GLU A 26 3.22 -29.63 0.48
C GLU A 26 1.72 -29.60 0.19
N LYS A 27 1.05 -28.48 0.54
CA LYS A 27 -0.35 -28.22 0.19
C LYS A 27 -0.53 -27.89 -1.29
N CYS A 28 0.44 -27.24 -1.93
CA CYS A 28 0.32 -26.89 -3.34
C CYS A 28 0.19 -28.15 -4.24
N ASP A 29 -0.81 -28.14 -5.11
CA ASP A 29 -1.12 -29.20 -6.07
C ASP A 29 -0.88 -28.76 -7.52
N ASP A 30 -0.08 -27.70 -7.73
CA ASP A 30 0.29 -27.13 -9.03
C ASP A 30 -0.86 -26.79 -10.00
N CYS A 31 -2.11 -26.66 -9.50
CA CYS A 31 -3.30 -26.45 -10.33
C CYS A 31 -3.31 -25.13 -11.14
N GLY A 32 -2.53 -24.12 -10.73
CA GLY A 32 -2.40 -22.83 -11.44
C GLY A 32 -3.54 -21.82 -11.22
N ILE A 33 -4.57 -22.15 -10.44
CA ILE A 33 -5.74 -21.28 -10.20
C ILE A 33 -5.33 -19.87 -9.72
N CYS A 34 -4.27 -19.78 -8.91
CA CYS A 34 -3.72 -18.53 -8.40
C CYS A 34 -3.38 -17.50 -9.49
N PHE A 35 -3.02 -17.95 -10.70
CA PHE A 35 -2.61 -17.08 -11.80
C PHE A 35 -3.58 -17.06 -12.97
N SER A 36 -4.44 -18.09 -13.12
CA SER A 36 -5.55 -18.03 -14.08
C SER A 36 -6.69 -17.14 -13.59
N ALA A 37 -7.00 -17.17 -12.29
CA ALA A 37 -7.99 -16.28 -11.67
C ALA A 37 -7.40 -14.91 -11.28
N CYS A 38 -6.12 -14.66 -11.57
CA CYS A 38 -5.47 -13.39 -11.24
C CYS A 38 -6.02 -12.27 -12.14
N PRO A 39 -6.62 -11.20 -11.58
CA PRO A 39 -7.22 -10.10 -12.37
C PRO A 39 -6.19 -9.19 -13.06
N VAL A 40 -4.90 -9.45 -12.84
CA VAL A 40 -3.79 -8.73 -13.48
C VAL A 40 -3.25 -9.50 -14.67
N MET A 41 -3.12 -10.82 -14.53
CA MET A 41 -2.40 -11.67 -15.48
C MET A 41 -3.33 -12.51 -16.35
N GLU A 42 -4.44 -12.99 -15.78
CA GLU A 42 -5.46 -13.80 -16.47
C GLU A 42 -4.86 -14.91 -17.34
N LEU A 43 -3.88 -15.64 -16.78
CA LEU A 43 -3.12 -16.62 -17.56
C LEU A 43 -4.02 -17.77 -17.99
N PRO A 44 -3.92 -18.25 -19.25
CA PRO A 44 -4.53 -19.51 -19.63
C PRO A 44 -4.04 -20.64 -18.70
N GLU A 45 -4.91 -21.58 -18.36
CA GLU A 45 -4.66 -22.58 -17.31
C GLU A 45 -3.32 -23.33 -17.50
N GLU A 46 -3.03 -23.77 -18.72
CA GLU A 46 -1.78 -24.43 -19.10
C GLU A 46 -0.52 -23.60 -18.74
N TYR A 47 -0.59 -22.29 -18.93
CA TYR A 47 0.52 -21.38 -18.60
C TYR A 47 0.53 -21.05 -17.11
N ALA A 48 -0.63 -20.91 -16.48
CA ALA A 48 -0.74 -20.66 -15.05
C ALA A 48 -0.08 -21.79 -14.22
N LYS A 49 -0.28 -23.05 -14.63
CA LYS A 49 0.39 -24.22 -14.05
C LYS A 49 1.91 -24.15 -14.20
N LYS A 50 2.39 -23.82 -15.40
CA LYS A 50 3.84 -23.67 -15.67
C LYS A 50 4.45 -22.54 -14.84
N ASP A 51 3.75 -21.41 -14.70
CA ASP A 51 4.25 -20.24 -13.98
C ASP A 51 4.42 -20.50 -12.48
N ILE A 52 3.44 -21.16 -11.84
CA ILE A 52 3.57 -21.54 -10.41
C ILE A 52 4.64 -22.60 -10.21
N MET A 53 4.77 -23.57 -11.12
CA MET A 53 5.85 -24.55 -11.05
C MET A 53 7.23 -23.90 -11.21
N ALA A 54 7.38 -22.93 -12.11
CA ALA A 54 8.61 -22.17 -12.29
C ALA A 54 8.99 -21.43 -10.99
N LEU A 55 8.03 -20.73 -10.36
CA LEU A 55 8.24 -20.10 -9.06
C LEU A 55 8.63 -21.10 -7.97
N ILE A 56 8.00 -22.28 -7.90
CA ILE A 56 8.35 -23.32 -6.91
C ILE A 56 9.79 -23.80 -7.11
N GLN A 57 10.21 -23.98 -8.36
CA GLN A 57 11.55 -24.42 -8.73
C GLN A 57 12.61 -23.33 -8.61
N GLY A 58 12.20 -22.07 -8.44
CA GLY A 58 13.09 -20.90 -8.40
C GLY A 58 13.48 -20.38 -9.78
N ASP A 59 12.83 -20.84 -10.85
CA ASP A 59 13.00 -20.31 -12.20
C ASP A 59 12.17 -19.03 -12.39
N VAL A 60 12.65 -17.93 -11.80
CA VAL A 60 11.96 -16.63 -11.82
C VAL A 60 11.94 -15.98 -13.20
N GLU A 61 12.86 -16.35 -14.10
CA GLU A 61 12.93 -15.81 -15.47
C GLU A 61 11.76 -16.31 -16.33
N SER A 62 11.24 -17.50 -16.03
CA SER A 62 10.08 -18.10 -16.68
C SER A 62 8.74 -17.72 -16.02
N SER A 63 8.74 -16.88 -14.97
CA SER A 63 7.52 -16.50 -14.24
C SER A 63 7.04 -15.08 -14.55
N GLN A 64 5.84 -14.99 -15.11
CA GLN A 64 5.11 -13.74 -15.26
C GLN A 64 4.59 -13.20 -13.92
N ALA A 65 4.24 -14.07 -12.97
CA ALA A 65 3.85 -13.65 -11.63
C ALA A 65 4.99 -12.91 -10.92
N TYR A 66 6.22 -13.40 -11.04
CA TYR A 66 7.40 -12.69 -10.56
C TYR A 66 7.56 -11.31 -11.19
N GLU A 67 7.33 -11.20 -12.50
CA GLU A 67 7.51 -9.97 -13.26
C GLU A 67 6.37 -8.93 -13.07
N ARG A 68 5.13 -9.39 -12.83
CA ARG A 68 3.91 -8.57 -12.96
C ARG A 68 2.95 -8.62 -11.77
N CYS A 69 3.32 -9.28 -10.67
CA CYS A 69 2.46 -9.24 -9.49
C CYS A 69 2.27 -7.79 -9.02
N ASN A 70 1.02 -7.39 -8.81
CA ASN A 70 0.69 -6.05 -8.29
C ASN A 70 0.44 -6.04 -6.78
N THR A 71 0.67 -7.15 -6.08
CA THR A 71 0.52 -7.32 -4.63
C THR A 71 -0.91 -7.19 -4.08
N CYS A 72 -1.91 -7.54 -4.90
CA CYS A 72 -3.32 -7.45 -4.49
C CYS A 72 -3.84 -8.62 -3.63
N HIS A 73 -3.01 -9.62 -3.30
CA HIS A 73 -3.37 -10.82 -2.51
C HIS A 73 -4.47 -11.74 -3.10
N THR A 74 -5.02 -11.50 -4.31
CA THR A 74 -6.08 -12.38 -4.86
C THR A 74 -5.65 -13.84 -4.96
N CYS A 75 -4.38 -14.11 -5.27
CA CYS A 75 -3.88 -15.48 -5.42
C CYS A 75 -4.02 -16.33 -4.15
N ASP A 76 -3.96 -15.73 -2.96
CA ASP A 76 -4.17 -16.46 -1.70
C ASP A 76 -5.67 -16.71 -1.47
N VAL A 77 -6.49 -15.69 -1.72
CA VAL A 77 -7.95 -15.75 -1.54
C VAL A 77 -8.59 -16.86 -2.39
N VAL A 78 -8.10 -17.04 -3.62
CA VAL A 78 -8.64 -18.02 -4.57
C VAL A 78 -7.94 -19.38 -4.52
N CYS A 79 -6.91 -19.55 -3.68
CA CYS A 79 -6.15 -20.81 -3.62
C CYS A 79 -6.97 -21.91 -2.93
N PRO A 80 -7.38 -22.98 -3.62
CA PRO A 80 -8.22 -24.02 -3.01
C PRO A 80 -7.49 -24.81 -1.92
N GLN A 81 -6.15 -24.85 -2.00
CA GLN A 81 -5.31 -25.58 -1.07
C GLN A 81 -4.85 -24.74 0.13
N ASN A 82 -5.13 -23.43 0.15
CA ASN A 82 -4.57 -22.50 1.14
C ASN A 82 -3.04 -22.65 1.25
N ALA A 83 -2.37 -22.68 0.10
CA ALA A 83 -0.92 -22.84 -0.02
C ALA A 83 -0.15 -21.51 0.01
N ASP A 84 -0.85 -20.38 0.08
CA ASP A 84 -0.29 -19.02 0.16
C ASP A 84 0.66 -18.62 -1.01
N PRO A 85 0.23 -18.78 -2.28
CA PRO A 85 1.06 -18.49 -3.46
C PRO A 85 1.57 -17.05 -3.56
N TYR A 86 0.91 -16.07 -2.91
CA TYR A 86 1.43 -14.70 -2.82
C TYR A 86 2.79 -14.66 -2.14
N GLU A 87 2.94 -15.43 -1.07
CA GLU A 87 4.15 -15.45 -0.26
C GLU A 87 5.33 -15.96 -1.08
N LEU A 88 5.12 -16.95 -1.93
CA LEU A 88 6.18 -17.47 -2.80
C LEU A 88 6.76 -16.37 -3.70
N ILE A 89 5.90 -15.48 -4.23
CA ILE A 89 6.35 -14.34 -5.05
C ILE A 89 7.23 -13.41 -4.22
N LEU A 90 6.77 -13.06 -3.01
CA LEU A 90 7.53 -12.21 -2.09
C LEU A 90 8.84 -12.84 -1.65
N GLU A 91 8.86 -14.15 -1.39
CA GLU A 91 10.06 -14.92 -1.08
C GLU A 91 11.08 -14.81 -2.22
N ARG A 92 10.65 -14.99 -3.47
CA ARG A 92 11.54 -14.83 -4.64
C ARG A 92 12.07 -13.41 -4.76
N TRP A 93 11.24 -12.41 -4.46
CA TRP A 93 11.71 -11.03 -4.42
C TRP A 93 12.70 -10.75 -3.29
N GLY A 94 12.47 -11.32 -2.12
CA GLY A 94 13.38 -11.26 -0.98
C GLY A 94 14.72 -11.92 -1.26
N GLU A 95 14.71 -13.11 -1.86
CA GLU A 95 15.91 -13.84 -2.30
C GLU A 95 16.77 -12.96 -3.22
N LYS A 96 16.14 -12.37 -4.24
CA LYS A 96 16.82 -11.51 -5.20
C LYS A 96 17.33 -10.21 -4.58
N ARG A 97 16.57 -9.55 -3.70
CA ARG A 97 17.07 -8.41 -2.91
C ARG A 97 18.33 -8.78 -2.13
N MET A 98 18.35 -9.94 -1.49
CA MET A 98 19.52 -10.40 -0.71
C MET A 98 20.75 -10.67 -1.60
N GLU A 99 20.57 -10.86 -2.90
CA GLU A 99 21.67 -11.02 -3.86
C GLU A 99 22.13 -9.68 -4.44
N THR A 100 21.20 -8.83 -4.85
CA THR A 100 21.52 -7.66 -5.68
C THR A 100 21.27 -6.32 -5.02
N GLY A 101 20.64 -6.28 -3.85
CA GLY A 101 20.01 -5.08 -3.31
C GLY A 101 18.76 -4.68 -4.09
N ILE A 102 18.20 -3.53 -3.75
CA ILE A 102 17.03 -2.93 -4.38
C ILE A 102 17.35 -1.53 -4.92
N PRO A 103 16.63 -1.05 -5.96
CA PRO A 103 16.80 0.30 -6.50
C PRO A 103 16.52 1.39 -5.47
N HIS A 104 17.19 2.54 -5.58
CA HIS A 104 17.04 3.64 -4.62
C HIS A 104 15.62 4.23 -4.57
N ILE A 105 14.81 4.08 -5.62
CA ILE A 105 13.40 4.49 -5.55
C ILE A 105 12.64 3.76 -4.43
N ALA A 106 13.07 2.55 -4.04
CA ALA A 106 12.49 1.82 -2.92
C ALA A 106 12.73 2.49 -1.57
N ALA A 107 13.77 3.34 -1.42
CA ALA A 107 14.06 4.05 -0.16
C ALA A 107 12.87 4.88 0.34
N THR A 108 11.94 5.24 -0.54
CA THR A 108 10.70 5.94 -0.21
C THR A 108 9.84 5.22 0.85
N VAL A 109 9.88 3.89 0.89
CA VAL A 109 9.07 3.08 1.83
C VAL A 109 9.84 2.59 3.06
N PHE A 110 11.14 2.87 3.16
CA PHE A 110 11.97 2.48 4.30
C PHE A 110 12.19 3.68 5.23
N PRO A 111 11.59 3.71 6.44
CA PRO A 111 11.58 4.90 7.31
C PRO A 111 12.95 5.33 7.84
N ASN A 112 13.91 4.40 7.88
CA ASN A 112 15.30 4.63 8.28
C ASN A 112 16.20 5.10 7.11
N GLU A 113 15.63 5.29 5.91
CA GLU A 113 16.35 5.85 4.78
C GLU A 113 16.04 7.34 4.58
N PRO A 114 17.04 8.22 4.34
CA PRO A 114 16.82 9.66 4.18
C PRO A 114 15.85 10.06 3.06
N GLY A 115 15.66 9.19 2.06
CA GLY A 115 14.75 9.39 0.93
C GLY A 115 13.31 8.94 1.17
N ASN A 116 12.94 8.61 2.41
CA ASN A 116 11.61 8.14 2.76
C ASN A 116 10.53 9.23 2.56
N TYR A 117 9.29 8.80 2.31
CA TYR A 117 8.17 9.70 2.10
C TYR A 117 7.94 10.62 3.30
N TRP A 118 7.91 10.07 4.50
CA TRP A 118 7.53 10.80 5.70
C TRP A 118 8.49 11.94 6.01
N GLY A 119 9.79 11.71 5.87
CA GLY A 119 10.83 12.71 6.07
C GLY A 119 10.71 13.81 5.03
N SER A 120 10.51 13.43 3.76
CA SER A 120 10.32 14.35 2.64
C SER A 120 9.07 15.22 2.80
N ILE A 121 7.91 14.65 3.11
CA ILE A 121 6.65 15.41 3.20
C ILE A 121 6.64 16.32 4.42
N LYS A 122 7.23 15.91 5.55
CA LYS A 122 7.33 16.78 6.74
C LYS A 122 8.03 18.10 6.47
N THR A 123 8.91 18.18 5.46
CA THR A 123 9.55 19.45 5.04
C THR A 123 8.55 20.47 4.47
N LEU A 124 7.41 19.99 3.95
CA LEU A 124 6.38 20.80 3.31
C LEU A 124 5.14 21.00 4.19
N MET A 125 5.03 20.25 5.30
CA MET A 125 3.84 20.29 6.15
C MET A 125 3.71 21.61 6.91
N PRO A 126 2.49 22.18 7.02
CA PRO A 126 2.22 23.31 7.90
C PRO A 126 2.54 22.99 9.36
N LYS A 127 2.86 24.04 10.13
CA LYS A 127 3.22 23.94 11.56
C LYS A 127 2.12 23.23 12.37
N GLU A 128 0.85 23.49 12.06
CA GLU A 128 -0.29 22.93 12.76
C GLU A 128 -0.37 21.40 12.58
N GLU A 129 -0.03 20.90 11.38
CA GLU A 129 0.00 19.46 11.09
C GLU A 129 1.20 18.79 11.76
N LEU A 130 2.36 19.45 11.76
CA LEU A 130 3.55 18.95 12.49
C LEU A 130 3.28 18.85 13.99
N GLU A 131 2.65 19.86 14.58
CA GLU A 131 2.26 19.83 16.00
C GLU A 131 1.26 18.71 16.32
N MET A 132 0.41 18.31 15.37
CA MET A 132 -0.45 17.13 15.53
C MET A 132 0.37 15.84 15.58
N ILE A 133 1.29 15.67 14.63
CA ILE A 133 2.15 14.48 14.53
C ILE A 133 3.07 14.37 15.76
N ASP A 134 3.59 15.49 16.24
CA ASP A 134 4.46 15.52 17.43
C ASP A 134 3.72 15.05 18.68
N ARG A 135 2.42 15.37 18.82
CA ARG A 135 1.59 14.84 19.92
C ARG A 135 1.45 13.32 19.88
N TRP A 136 1.54 12.70 18.70
CA TRP A 136 1.45 11.25 18.52
C TRP A 136 2.77 10.51 18.76
N ALA A 137 3.86 11.23 19.05
CA ALA A 137 5.11 10.63 19.54
C ALA A 137 5.01 10.21 21.01
N ASN A 138 3.90 10.52 21.68
CA ASN A 138 3.68 10.15 23.07
C ASN A 138 3.34 8.66 23.21
N LEU A 139 4.33 7.87 23.63
CA LEU A 139 4.22 6.44 23.93
C LEU A 139 4.08 6.12 25.44
N HIS A 140 3.51 7.04 26.24
CA HIS A 140 3.32 6.77 27.68
C HIS A 140 2.32 5.63 27.93
N PRO A 141 2.48 4.85 29.02
CA PRO A 141 1.60 3.73 29.35
C PRO A 141 0.12 4.07 29.36
N ARG A 142 -0.69 3.23 28.72
CA ARG A 142 -2.15 3.38 28.57
C ARG A 142 -2.80 2.08 28.10
N LYS A 143 -4.08 1.90 28.42
CA LYS A 143 -4.85 0.70 28.05
C LYS A 143 -5.41 0.75 26.63
N GLU A 144 -5.76 1.94 26.15
CA GLU A 144 -6.28 2.12 24.79
C GLU A 144 -5.32 2.97 23.95
N VAL A 145 -5.15 2.60 22.69
CA VAL A 145 -4.36 3.37 21.72
C VAL A 145 -5.06 3.43 20.37
N VAL A 146 -4.94 4.57 19.67
CA VAL A 146 -5.27 4.65 18.24
C VAL A 146 -3.98 4.72 17.47
N LEU A 147 -3.64 3.65 16.76
CA LEU A 147 -2.48 3.58 15.90
C LEU A 147 -2.77 4.31 14.59
N THR A 148 -2.07 5.43 14.36
CA THR A 148 -2.19 6.20 13.12
C THR A 148 -1.60 5.45 11.93
N GLY A 149 -0.43 4.87 12.10
CA GLY A 149 0.31 4.27 11.00
C GLY A 149 0.94 5.31 10.07
N PHE A 150 1.65 4.84 9.06
CA PHE A 150 2.54 5.72 8.29
C PHE A 150 1.81 6.75 7.42
N TYR A 151 0.80 6.34 6.67
CA TYR A 151 0.12 7.25 5.73
C TYR A 151 -0.85 8.19 6.41
N SER A 152 -1.39 7.83 7.57
CA SER A 152 -2.20 8.77 8.37
C SER A 152 -1.37 9.95 8.85
N ASN A 153 -0.05 9.78 9.04
CA ASN A 153 0.87 10.90 9.29
C ASN A 153 1.06 11.83 8.08
N ILE A 154 0.74 11.38 6.86
CA ILE A 154 0.70 12.24 5.65
C ILE A 154 -0.64 12.98 5.54
N PHE A 155 -1.68 12.50 6.22
CA PHE A 155 -3.02 13.08 6.23
C PHE A 155 -3.52 13.38 7.64
N PRO A 156 -2.73 14.08 8.49
CA PRO A 156 -3.06 14.18 9.90
C PRO A 156 -4.38 14.93 10.12
N TYR A 157 -4.76 15.82 9.19
CA TYR A 157 -6.02 16.55 9.22
C TYR A 157 -7.28 15.65 9.21
N LEU A 158 -7.21 14.41 8.71
CA LEU A 158 -8.33 13.46 8.77
C LEU A 158 -8.70 13.06 10.20
N THR A 159 -7.77 13.21 11.16
CA THR A 159 -8.03 12.89 12.56
C THR A 159 -8.55 14.09 13.35
N GLN A 160 -8.83 15.24 12.73
CA GLN A 160 -9.36 16.44 13.43
C GLN A 160 -10.87 16.35 13.69
N THR A 161 -11.56 15.44 13.02
CA THR A 161 -13.00 15.21 13.18
C THR A 161 -13.42 14.98 14.62
N LYS A 162 -14.61 15.46 14.97
CA LYS A 162 -15.25 15.16 16.26
C LYS A 162 -15.61 13.69 16.43
N LEU A 163 -15.69 12.92 15.34
CA LEU A 163 -15.90 11.47 15.39
C LEU A 163 -14.89 10.76 16.27
N LEU A 164 -13.66 11.29 16.39
CA LEU A 164 -12.59 10.68 17.16
C LEU A 164 -12.40 11.30 18.55
N ASP A 165 -13.30 12.19 19.01
CA ASP A 165 -13.19 12.88 20.31
C ASP A 165 -13.02 11.88 21.47
N ASP A 166 -13.84 10.82 21.47
CA ASP A 166 -13.78 9.73 22.45
C ASP A 166 -12.45 8.98 22.50
N LEU A 167 -11.71 9.01 21.39
CA LEU A 167 -10.42 8.33 21.26
C LEU A 167 -9.24 9.28 21.51
N ARG A 168 -9.47 10.56 21.78
CA ARG A 168 -8.40 11.48 22.19
C ARG A 168 -8.25 11.46 23.72
N PRO A 169 -7.02 11.48 24.26
CA PRO A 169 -5.73 11.67 23.58
C PRO A 169 -5.01 10.34 23.23
N ALA A 170 -5.74 9.24 23.04
CA ALA A 170 -5.16 7.91 22.83
C ALA A 170 -4.45 7.72 21.47
N ILE A 171 -4.52 8.70 20.57
CA ILE A 171 -3.84 8.68 19.26
C ILE A 171 -2.32 8.67 19.43
N ALA A 172 -1.66 7.67 18.86
CA ALA A 172 -0.22 7.46 18.86
C ALA A 172 0.26 6.88 17.51
N GLY A 173 1.57 6.84 17.30
CA GLY A 173 2.17 6.24 16.10
C GLY A 173 2.85 7.26 15.18
N SER A 174 3.37 8.35 15.74
CA SER A 174 4.25 9.26 15.00
C SER A 174 5.41 8.50 14.34
N PRO A 175 5.83 8.86 13.10
CA PRO A 175 6.95 8.21 12.44
C PRO A 175 8.26 8.44 13.19
N GLU A 176 8.34 9.48 14.04
CA GLU A 176 9.49 9.75 14.89
C GLU A 176 9.67 8.75 16.04
N ALA A 177 8.65 7.95 16.32
CA ALA A 177 8.62 7.07 17.49
C ALA A 177 8.38 5.59 17.15
N PHE A 178 7.65 5.27 16.08
CA PHE A 178 7.03 3.95 15.96
C PHE A 178 7.41 3.15 14.69
N PHE A 179 7.77 3.81 13.60
CA PHE A 179 8.02 3.18 12.29
C PHE A 179 6.90 2.23 11.79
N GLY A 180 5.65 2.37 12.23
CA GLY A 180 4.50 1.69 11.63
C GLY A 180 4.50 0.15 11.74
N CYS A 181 3.74 -0.53 10.87
CA CYS A 181 3.49 -1.98 10.91
C CYS A 181 4.20 -2.78 9.79
N ALA A 182 5.12 -2.13 9.04
CA ALA A 182 5.89 -2.72 7.93
C ALA A 182 5.09 -3.24 6.72
N GLY A 183 3.81 -2.87 6.55
CA GLY A 183 2.95 -3.39 5.49
C GLY A 183 3.44 -3.20 4.05
N ASP A 184 4.12 -2.10 3.72
CA ASP A 184 4.70 -1.90 2.38
C ASP A 184 6.07 -2.56 2.21
N ILE A 185 6.87 -2.57 3.27
CA ILE A 185 8.16 -3.26 3.28
C ILE A 185 7.93 -4.77 3.07
N TYR A 186 6.88 -5.32 3.67
CA TYR A 186 6.45 -6.70 3.46
C TYR A 186 6.21 -7.03 1.98
N LYS A 187 5.56 -6.13 1.23
CA LYS A 187 5.33 -6.30 -0.22
C LYS A 187 6.62 -6.34 -1.05
N THR A 188 7.76 -5.91 -0.50
CA THR A 188 9.06 -5.96 -1.19
C THR A 188 9.83 -7.27 -0.95
N GLY A 189 9.31 -8.18 -0.11
CA GLY A 189 10.03 -9.39 0.30
C GLY A 189 11.16 -9.13 1.31
N ALA A 190 11.25 -7.92 1.89
CA ALA A 190 12.23 -7.56 2.91
C ALA A 190 11.84 -8.08 4.31
N PHE A 191 11.64 -9.40 4.43
CA PHE A 191 11.08 -10.06 5.62
C PHE A 191 11.93 -9.89 6.89
N ASP A 192 13.25 -9.80 6.76
CA ASP A 192 14.14 -9.49 7.88
C ASP A 192 13.84 -8.13 8.51
N ILE A 193 13.51 -7.12 7.70
CA ILE A 193 13.12 -5.78 8.16
C ILE A 193 11.70 -5.79 8.72
N VAL A 194 10.78 -6.54 8.11
CA VAL A 194 9.42 -6.74 8.64
C VAL A 194 9.46 -7.36 10.03
N GLU A 195 10.26 -8.40 10.23
CA GLU A 195 10.42 -9.05 11.53
C GLU A 195 10.93 -8.08 12.59
N GLN A 196 11.96 -7.28 12.26
CA GLN A 196 12.53 -6.27 13.16
C GLN A 196 11.49 -5.21 13.57
N MET A 197 10.75 -4.68 12.60
CA MET A 197 9.70 -3.70 12.85
C MET A 197 8.52 -4.29 13.65
N GLY A 198 8.15 -5.55 13.37
CA GLY A 198 7.14 -6.28 14.13
C GLY A 198 7.55 -6.46 15.59
N LYS A 199 8.81 -6.83 15.86
CA LYS A 199 9.35 -6.96 17.22
C LYS A 199 9.40 -5.62 17.96
N ARG A 200 9.82 -4.55 17.27
CA ARG A 200 9.73 -3.18 17.81
C ARG A 200 8.29 -2.83 18.19
N MET A 201 7.33 -3.07 17.29
CA MET A 201 5.91 -2.82 17.54
C MET A 201 5.37 -3.63 18.73
N GLN A 202 5.71 -4.93 18.83
CA GLN A 202 5.33 -5.79 19.95
C GLN A 202 5.89 -5.27 21.28
N LYS A 203 7.18 -4.93 21.31
CA LYS A 203 7.85 -4.37 22.50
C LYS A 203 7.17 -3.08 22.97
N ILE A 204 7.00 -2.11 22.06
CA ILE A 204 6.40 -0.80 22.39
C ILE A 204 5.02 -0.98 23.02
N PHE A 205 4.13 -1.76 22.40
CA PHE A 205 2.76 -1.89 22.92
C PHE A 205 2.67 -2.74 24.18
N SER A 206 3.57 -3.71 24.35
CA SER A 206 3.72 -4.44 25.61
C SER A 206 4.15 -3.51 26.75
N GLU A 207 5.14 -2.65 26.53
CA GLU A 207 5.63 -1.69 27.53
C GLU A 207 4.60 -0.60 27.84
N MET A 208 3.81 -0.20 26.85
CA MET A 208 2.68 0.71 27.06
C MET A 208 1.55 0.06 27.88
N GLY A 209 1.46 -1.28 27.94
CA GLY A 209 0.40 -1.99 28.64
C GLY A 209 -0.96 -1.92 27.95
N VAL A 210 -0.97 -1.90 26.61
CA VAL A 210 -2.17 -1.81 25.77
C VAL A 210 -3.04 -3.06 25.92
N GLU A 211 -4.35 -2.84 26.05
CA GLU A 211 -5.39 -3.87 26.08
C GLU A 211 -6.34 -3.77 24.87
N LYS A 212 -6.40 -2.60 24.22
CA LYS A 212 -7.16 -2.38 23.00
C LYS A 212 -6.48 -1.37 22.07
N MET A 213 -6.36 -1.73 20.79
CA MET A 213 -5.81 -0.89 19.73
C MET A 213 -6.84 -0.66 18.62
N TYR A 214 -7.05 0.60 18.28
CA TYR A 214 -7.81 1.03 17.10
C TYR A 214 -6.84 1.42 15.98
N CYS A 215 -7.07 0.96 14.76
CA CYS A 215 -6.17 1.19 13.63
C CYS A 215 -6.80 2.11 12.60
N LEU A 216 -6.13 3.23 12.27
CA LEU A 216 -6.66 4.20 11.29
C LEU A 216 -6.55 3.73 9.83
N MET A 217 -5.92 2.60 9.56
CA MET A 217 -5.75 2.10 8.20
C MET A 217 -5.73 0.56 8.18
N SER A 218 -6.22 0.00 7.08
CA SER A 218 -6.31 -1.45 6.84
C SER A 218 -4.99 -2.20 7.08
N ALA A 219 -3.82 -1.64 6.72
CA ALA A 219 -2.54 -2.34 6.97
C ALA A 219 -2.21 -2.41 8.46
N GLU A 220 -2.40 -1.33 9.21
CA GLU A 220 -2.22 -1.26 10.66
C GLU A 220 -3.18 -2.20 11.38
N SER A 221 -4.31 -2.50 10.77
CA SER A 221 -5.28 -3.46 11.27
C SER A 221 -4.91 -4.91 10.92
N MET A 222 -4.55 -5.19 9.67
CA MET A 222 -4.36 -6.57 9.18
C MET A 222 -2.94 -7.12 9.36
N MET A 223 -1.92 -6.27 9.38
CA MET A 223 -0.55 -6.71 9.68
C MET A 223 -0.46 -7.36 11.06
N PRO A 224 -0.88 -6.72 12.17
CA PRO A 224 -0.81 -7.35 13.49
C PRO A 224 -1.90 -8.40 13.75
N ARG A 225 -3.03 -8.39 13.02
CA ARG A 225 -4.09 -9.40 13.19
C ARG A 225 -3.80 -10.70 12.43
N GLU A 226 -3.18 -10.62 11.27
CA GLU A 226 -3.06 -11.74 10.34
C GLU A 226 -1.60 -12.03 9.95
N VAL A 227 -0.90 -11.05 9.38
CA VAL A 227 0.41 -11.28 8.75
C VAL A 227 1.51 -11.55 9.78
N LEU A 228 1.71 -10.66 10.74
CA LEU A 228 2.76 -10.76 11.76
C LEU A 228 2.60 -12.02 12.64
N PRO A 229 1.40 -12.36 13.15
CA PRO A 229 1.19 -13.60 13.89
C PRO A 229 1.47 -14.85 13.06
N LYS A 230 0.85 -14.98 11.88
CA LYS A 230 0.88 -16.21 11.08
C LYS A 230 2.23 -16.47 10.42
N ARG A 231 2.93 -15.42 10.01
CA ARG A 231 4.17 -15.53 9.23
C ARG A 231 5.42 -15.38 10.09
N PHE A 232 5.38 -14.52 11.10
CA PHE A 232 6.56 -14.18 11.90
C PHE A 232 6.48 -14.67 13.35
N GLY A 233 5.34 -15.23 13.78
CA GLY A 233 5.12 -15.63 15.18
C GLY A 233 5.07 -14.45 16.15
N ILE A 234 4.87 -13.22 15.63
CA ILE A 234 4.81 -11.99 16.43
C ILE A 234 3.35 -11.75 16.78
N ASN A 235 2.98 -12.11 18.00
CA ASN A 235 1.61 -12.06 18.51
C ASN A 235 1.37 -10.82 19.37
N PHE A 236 0.10 -10.40 19.46
CA PHE A 236 -0.35 -9.27 20.26
C PHE A 236 -1.50 -9.73 21.16
N ASP A 237 -1.28 -9.72 22.47
CA ASP A 237 -2.23 -10.25 23.46
C ASP A 237 -3.30 -9.22 23.88
N PHE A 238 -3.84 -8.49 22.91
CA PHE A 238 -4.85 -7.45 23.13
C PHE A 238 -5.80 -7.32 21.94
N GLU A 239 -6.92 -6.65 22.13
CA GLU A 239 -7.94 -6.48 21.09
C GLU A 239 -7.45 -5.52 20.00
N ILE A 240 -7.61 -5.88 18.73
CA ILE A 240 -7.27 -5.03 17.58
C ILE A 240 -8.50 -4.83 16.70
N GLN A 241 -8.87 -3.57 16.52
CA GLN A 241 -10.05 -3.14 15.78
C GLN A 241 -9.66 -2.08 14.74
N SER A 242 -10.18 -2.17 13.53
CA SER A 242 -10.10 -1.09 12.55
C SER A 242 -10.96 0.11 12.97
N ILE A 243 -10.63 1.31 12.51
CA ILE A 243 -11.46 2.48 12.80
C ILE A 243 -12.84 2.37 12.13
N GLU A 244 -12.94 1.66 11.01
CA GLU A 244 -14.19 1.39 10.31
C GLU A 244 -15.12 0.47 11.13
N GLU A 245 -14.58 -0.61 11.73
CA GLU A 245 -15.33 -1.45 12.68
C GLU A 245 -15.90 -0.60 13.83
N TRP A 246 -15.07 0.26 14.41
CA TRP A 246 -15.47 1.13 15.52
C TRP A 246 -16.53 2.17 15.12
N LEU A 247 -16.37 2.80 13.94
CA LEU A 247 -17.35 3.74 13.39
C LEU A 247 -18.70 3.04 13.14
N LEU A 248 -18.67 1.85 12.53
CA LEU A 248 -19.88 1.10 12.23
C LEU A 248 -20.64 0.69 13.49
N GLU A 249 -19.94 0.24 14.54
CA GLU A 249 -20.53 -0.07 15.85
C GLU A 249 -21.24 1.14 16.45
N ARG A 250 -20.61 2.31 16.38
CA ARG A 250 -21.20 3.56 16.89
C ARG A 250 -22.37 4.07 16.06
N ILE A 251 -22.33 3.89 14.74
CA ILE A 251 -23.48 4.19 13.87
C ILE A 251 -24.65 3.23 14.19
N ARG A 252 -24.38 1.93 14.32
CA ARG A 252 -25.41 0.91 14.63
C ARG A 252 -26.08 1.13 15.99
N SER A 253 -25.29 1.51 17.00
CA SER A 253 -25.80 1.80 18.35
C SER A 253 -26.50 3.15 18.48
N GLY A 254 -26.46 4.01 17.45
CA GLY A 254 -27.02 5.37 17.49
C GLY A 254 -26.15 6.38 18.25
N LYS A 255 -24.94 5.99 18.69
CA LYS A 255 -23.98 6.93 19.30
C LYS A 255 -23.43 7.94 18.29
N ILE A 256 -23.27 7.52 17.04
CA ILE A 256 -23.08 8.43 15.90
C ILE A 256 -24.43 8.56 15.19
N GLU A 257 -25.06 9.72 15.35
CA GLU A 257 -26.33 10.02 14.71
C GLU A 257 -26.12 10.60 13.30
N ILE A 258 -26.67 9.91 12.30
CA ILE A 258 -26.66 10.37 10.91
C ILE A 258 -27.71 11.46 10.74
N LYS A 259 -27.27 12.73 10.69
CA LYS A 259 -28.15 13.90 10.58
C LYS A 259 -28.59 14.18 9.16
N LYS A 260 -27.76 13.83 8.18
CA LYS A 260 -27.99 14.07 6.76
C LYS A 260 -27.60 12.85 5.95
N LYS A 261 -28.54 12.34 5.15
CA LYS A 261 -28.23 11.37 4.09
C LYS A 261 -27.51 12.10 2.95
N LEU A 262 -26.43 11.50 2.45
CA LEU A 262 -25.58 12.17 1.47
C LEU A 262 -26.15 12.16 0.05
N ASP A 263 -27.01 11.20 -0.28
CA ASP A 263 -27.64 11.04 -1.60
C ASP A 263 -26.59 11.10 -2.73
N MET A 264 -25.45 10.43 -2.52
CA MET A 264 -24.29 10.44 -3.41
C MET A 264 -24.06 9.04 -4.00
N LYS A 265 -23.82 8.98 -5.31
CA LYS A 265 -23.43 7.74 -5.98
C LYS A 265 -21.92 7.57 -5.86
N VAL A 266 -21.48 6.49 -5.22
CA VAL A 266 -20.06 6.26 -4.91
C VAL A 266 -19.58 4.94 -5.47
N THR A 267 -18.29 4.88 -5.81
CA THR A 267 -17.57 3.62 -6.02
C THR A 267 -16.46 3.47 -4.99
N ILE A 268 -15.94 2.26 -4.76
CA ILE A 268 -15.10 1.96 -3.60
C ILE A 268 -13.78 1.32 -4.05
N GLN A 269 -12.66 1.84 -3.55
CA GLN A 269 -11.36 1.17 -3.63
C GLN A 269 -11.23 0.16 -2.49
N ASP A 270 -11.41 -1.12 -2.80
CA ASP A 270 -11.06 -2.19 -1.88
C ASP A 270 -9.52 -2.32 -1.74
N GLY A 271 -9.00 -2.22 -0.51
CA GLY A 271 -7.56 -2.29 -0.23
C GLY A 271 -6.99 -3.72 -0.32
N CYS A 272 -5.70 -3.87 -0.65
CA CYS A 272 -5.07 -5.19 -0.84
C CYS A 272 -5.20 -6.11 0.39
N LEU A 273 -4.87 -5.59 1.57
CA LEU A 273 -4.92 -6.36 2.84
C LEU A 273 -6.35 -6.53 3.38
N SER A 274 -7.31 -5.72 2.93
CA SER A 274 -8.70 -5.82 3.39
C SER A 274 -9.41 -7.11 2.95
N LYS A 275 -8.83 -7.85 2.00
CA LYS A 275 -9.28 -9.18 1.57
C LYS A 275 -8.99 -10.29 2.58
N LEU A 276 -8.03 -10.05 3.47
CA LEU A 276 -7.74 -10.98 4.55
C LEU A 276 -8.96 -11.11 5.45
N LYS A 277 -9.01 -12.20 6.24
CA LYS A 277 -10.18 -12.55 7.06
C LYS A 277 -11.50 -12.60 6.28
N GLY A 278 -11.45 -13.03 5.02
CA GLY A 278 -12.64 -13.21 4.19
C GLY A 278 -13.30 -11.91 3.74
N GLY A 279 -12.56 -10.79 3.68
CA GLY A 279 -13.10 -9.53 3.14
C GLY A 279 -13.92 -8.70 4.13
N ILE A 280 -13.87 -8.99 5.43
CA ILE A 280 -14.73 -8.32 6.43
C ILE A 280 -14.59 -6.78 6.42
N GLU A 281 -13.38 -6.24 6.24
CA GLU A 281 -13.18 -4.79 6.12
C GLU A 281 -13.85 -4.21 4.87
N GLN A 282 -13.93 -4.98 3.78
CA GLN A 282 -14.60 -4.57 2.54
C GLN A 282 -16.11 -4.42 2.74
N ASP A 283 -16.73 -5.36 3.46
CA ASP A 283 -18.17 -5.35 3.73
C ASP A 283 -18.57 -4.26 4.72
N ILE A 284 -17.76 -4.05 5.77
CA ILE A 284 -17.98 -2.98 6.77
C ILE A 284 -18.05 -1.61 6.11
N ASN A 285 -17.14 -1.33 5.18
CA ASN A 285 -17.12 -0.05 4.48
C ASN A 285 -18.36 0.17 3.61
N ARG A 286 -18.84 -0.87 2.93
CA ARG A 286 -20.09 -0.82 2.16
C ARG A 286 -21.29 -0.54 3.08
N GLU A 287 -21.35 -1.19 4.24
CA GLU A 287 -22.44 -0.94 5.19
C GLU A 287 -22.40 0.50 5.74
N ILE A 288 -21.22 1.03 6.09
CA ILE A 288 -21.09 2.43 6.52
C ILE A 288 -21.65 3.36 5.43
N LEU A 289 -21.23 3.17 4.18
CA LEU A 289 -21.65 3.99 3.04
C LEU A 289 -23.17 3.94 2.80
N GLN A 290 -23.79 2.76 2.88
CA GLN A 290 -25.24 2.61 2.79
C GLN A 290 -25.95 3.32 3.96
N ARG A 291 -25.43 3.19 5.18
CA ARG A 291 -26.01 3.82 6.38
C ARG A 291 -25.93 5.34 6.34
N ILE A 292 -24.93 5.93 5.69
CA ILE A 292 -24.86 7.39 5.48
C ILE A 292 -25.64 7.87 4.24
N GLY A 293 -26.30 6.95 3.52
CA GLY A 293 -27.19 7.28 2.40
C GLY A 293 -26.50 7.38 1.04
N CYS A 294 -25.36 6.72 0.85
CA CYS A 294 -24.76 6.60 -0.48
C CYS A 294 -25.35 5.44 -1.27
N GLU A 295 -25.46 5.61 -2.59
CA GLU A 295 -25.69 4.52 -3.54
C GLU A 295 -24.33 3.97 -3.99
N ILE A 296 -24.08 2.68 -3.81
CA ILE A 296 -22.81 2.06 -4.17
C ILE A 296 -22.90 1.46 -5.58
N VAL A 297 -21.97 1.84 -6.45
CA VAL A 297 -21.75 1.20 -7.75
C VAL A 297 -20.35 0.62 -7.79
N GLU A 298 -20.29 -0.70 -7.93
CA GLU A 298 -19.03 -1.44 -7.92
C GLU A 298 -18.22 -1.19 -9.21
N MET A 299 -16.89 -1.09 -9.05
CA MET A 299 -15.97 -1.21 -10.18
C MET A 299 -15.98 -2.63 -10.75
N GLU A 300 -15.48 -2.80 -11.97
CA GLU A 300 -15.29 -4.12 -12.60
C GLU A 300 -14.56 -5.12 -11.68
N HIS A 301 -13.47 -4.66 -11.05
CA HIS A 301 -12.71 -5.44 -10.09
C HIS A 301 -12.96 -4.97 -8.65
N ASN A 302 -13.77 -5.72 -7.92
CA ASN A 302 -14.19 -5.48 -6.54
C ASN A 302 -13.99 -6.73 -5.64
N HIS A 303 -14.19 -6.58 -4.33
CA HIS A 303 -14.12 -7.64 -3.33
C HIS A 303 -12.83 -8.49 -3.44
N GLU A 304 -12.94 -9.82 -3.55
CA GLU A 304 -11.83 -10.76 -3.71
C GLU A 304 -10.98 -10.51 -4.97
N LYS A 305 -11.59 -9.96 -6.03
CA LYS A 305 -10.97 -9.66 -7.32
C LYS A 305 -10.43 -8.24 -7.42
N ALA A 306 -10.56 -7.42 -6.37
CA ALA A 306 -10.08 -6.04 -6.40
C ALA A 306 -8.56 -5.95 -6.69
N LEU A 307 -8.16 -5.22 -7.72
CA LEU A 307 -6.77 -4.84 -7.97
C LEU A 307 -6.15 -3.98 -6.84
N CYS A 308 -4.83 -3.90 -6.81
CA CYS A 308 -4.11 -2.89 -6.02
C CYS A 308 -4.45 -1.47 -6.52
N CYS A 309 -4.26 -0.45 -5.67
CA CYS A 309 -4.29 0.96 -6.07
C CYS A 309 -3.13 1.35 -7.01
N GLY A 310 -2.20 0.41 -7.26
CA GLY A 310 -1.02 0.55 -8.11
C GLY A 310 0.28 0.70 -7.32
N TYR A 311 0.21 0.92 -6.01
CA TYR A 311 1.39 1.18 -5.21
C TYR A 311 2.38 0.01 -5.15
N GLY A 312 1.88 -1.14 -4.70
CA GLY A 312 2.71 -2.33 -4.55
C GLY A 312 3.07 -2.98 -5.88
N ALA A 313 2.51 -2.52 -7.00
CA ALA A 313 2.95 -2.94 -8.34
C ALA A 313 4.42 -2.62 -8.59
N SER A 314 4.91 -1.52 -8.02
CA SER A 314 6.33 -1.16 -8.08
C SER A 314 7.25 -2.26 -7.56
N ALA A 315 6.82 -3.07 -6.57
CA ALA A 315 7.63 -4.14 -5.97
C ALA A 315 8.13 -5.16 -7.00
N SER A 316 7.29 -5.53 -7.97
CA SER A 316 7.64 -6.45 -9.06
C SER A 316 8.71 -5.92 -10.01
N LYS A 317 9.06 -4.63 -9.91
CA LYS A 317 10.04 -3.93 -10.74
C LYS A 317 11.18 -3.33 -9.91
N LEU A 318 11.31 -3.68 -8.63
CA LEU A 318 12.41 -3.26 -7.76
C LEU A 318 13.68 -4.07 -8.03
N TRP A 319 14.12 -4.08 -9.30
CA TRP A 319 15.35 -4.72 -9.75
C TRP A 319 16.39 -3.68 -10.16
N PRO A 320 17.69 -3.95 -9.95
CA PRO A 320 18.76 -3.06 -10.38
C PRO A 320 18.56 -2.53 -11.81
N GLY A 321 18.58 -1.20 -11.97
CA GLY A 321 18.43 -0.54 -13.28
C GLY A 321 16.99 -0.40 -13.79
N MET A 322 15.98 -0.73 -12.98
CA MET A 322 14.56 -0.67 -13.37
C MET A 322 13.78 0.48 -12.71
N ASP A 323 14.43 1.48 -12.12
CA ASP A 323 13.76 2.58 -11.40
C ASP A 323 12.64 3.23 -12.22
N LEU A 324 12.91 3.58 -13.48
CA LEU A 324 11.90 4.19 -14.36
C LEU A 324 10.77 3.21 -14.69
N PHE A 325 11.09 1.92 -14.88
CA PHE A 325 10.07 0.89 -15.13
C PHE A 325 9.18 0.64 -13.91
N ALA A 326 9.71 0.74 -12.69
CA ALA A 326 8.92 0.67 -11.48
C ALA A 326 7.89 1.81 -11.40
N VAL A 327 8.32 3.03 -11.72
CA VAL A 327 7.42 4.21 -11.77
C VAL A 327 6.37 4.04 -12.87
N LEU A 328 6.76 3.64 -14.08
CA LEU A 328 5.84 3.47 -15.20
C LEU A 328 4.80 2.37 -14.93
N TYR A 329 5.21 1.25 -14.32
CA TYR A 329 4.30 0.16 -13.99
C TYR A 329 3.34 0.52 -12.84
N LEU A 330 3.82 1.28 -11.86
CA LEU A 330 2.99 1.88 -10.82
C LEU A 330 1.96 2.82 -11.45
N MET A 331 2.37 3.72 -12.33
CA MET A 331 1.47 4.66 -13.02
C MET A 331 0.45 3.93 -13.88
N GLU A 332 0.85 2.90 -14.63
CA GLU A 332 -0.05 2.04 -15.40
C GLU A 332 -1.11 1.39 -14.50
N SER A 333 -0.67 0.80 -13.40
CA SER A 333 -1.55 0.10 -12.45
C SER A 333 -2.56 1.06 -11.80
N SER A 334 -2.11 2.23 -11.37
CA SER A 334 -2.99 3.27 -10.83
C SER A 334 -3.93 3.85 -11.90
N LEU A 335 -3.46 4.03 -13.14
CA LEU A 335 -4.29 4.50 -14.25
C LEU A 335 -5.41 3.51 -14.57
N ARG A 336 -5.10 2.20 -14.63
CA ARG A 336 -6.12 1.14 -14.80
C ARG A 336 -7.19 1.28 -13.73
N ARG A 337 -6.77 1.44 -12.48
CA ARG A 337 -7.70 1.55 -11.36
C ARG A 337 -8.56 2.82 -11.41
N LEU A 338 -7.98 3.98 -11.67
CA LEU A 338 -8.73 5.24 -11.75
C LEU A 338 -9.70 5.25 -12.93
N LYS A 339 -9.36 4.60 -14.05
CA LYS A 339 -10.27 4.43 -15.19
C LYS A 339 -11.45 3.52 -14.87
N GLU A 340 -11.25 2.44 -14.11
CA GLU A 340 -12.37 1.61 -13.63
C GLU A 340 -13.31 2.44 -12.76
N ALA A 341 -12.76 3.28 -11.87
CA ALA A 341 -13.58 4.17 -11.03
C ALA A 341 -14.37 5.19 -11.89
N GLU A 342 -13.73 5.85 -12.85
CA GLU A 342 -14.39 6.79 -13.78
C GLU A 342 -15.48 6.10 -14.61
N ALA A 343 -15.26 4.86 -15.06
CA ALA A 343 -16.20 4.09 -15.86
C ALA A 343 -17.50 3.74 -15.12
N THR A 344 -17.51 3.72 -13.78
CA THR A 344 -18.73 3.52 -12.99
C THR A 344 -19.73 4.68 -13.12
N GLY A 345 -19.25 5.86 -13.54
CA GLY A 345 -20.01 7.11 -13.50
C GLY A 345 -20.49 7.46 -12.09
N ALA A 346 -19.71 7.14 -11.06
CA ALA A 346 -19.93 7.57 -9.69
C ALA A 346 -19.50 9.03 -9.51
N ASP A 347 -20.13 9.72 -8.56
CA ASP A 347 -19.80 11.09 -8.17
C ASP A 347 -18.45 11.17 -7.46
N ALA A 348 -18.06 10.08 -6.78
CA ALA A 348 -16.81 9.98 -6.05
C ALA A 348 -16.27 8.55 -5.94
N LEU A 349 -14.94 8.45 -5.83
CA LEU A 349 -14.22 7.26 -5.40
C LEU A 349 -13.97 7.34 -3.89
N VAL A 350 -14.39 6.32 -3.16
CA VAL A 350 -14.23 6.22 -1.71
C VAL A 350 -13.08 5.28 -1.38
N VAL A 351 -12.20 5.73 -0.49
CA VAL A 351 -11.07 4.96 0.04
C VAL A 351 -11.18 4.89 1.57
N TYR A 352 -10.71 3.81 2.17
CA TYR A 352 -10.63 3.65 3.64
C TYR A 352 -9.23 3.24 4.10
N CYS A 353 -8.28 3.12 3.17
CA CYS A 353 -6.89 2.89 3.45
C CYS A 353 -6.12 4.16 3.11
N HIS A 354 -5.44 4.75 4.10
CA HIS A 354 -4.64 5.96 3.91
C HIS A 354 -3.52 5.80 2.87
N GLY A 355 -2.98 4.59 2.69
CA GLY A 355 -2.03 4.28 1.61
C GLY A 355 -2.69 4.26 0.21
N CYS A 356 -3.95 3.84 0.12
CA CYS A 356 -4.72 3.96 -1.12
C CYS A 356 -5.08 5.42 -1.41
N LEU A 357 -5.45 6.19 -0.38
CA LEU A 357 -5.67 7.64 -0.48
C LEU A 357 -4.42 8.35 -1.00
N PHE A 358 -3.26 8.09 -0.39
CA PHE A 358 -1.96 8.58 -0.83
C PHE A 358 -1.72 8.40 -2.32
N MET A 359 -1.87 7.16 -2.79
CA MET A 359 -1.52 6.82 -4.16
C MET A 359 -2.54 7.27 -5.18
N LEU A 360 -3.82 7.07 -4.90
CA LEU A 360 -4.87 7.42 -5.85
C LEU A 360 -5.05 8.93 -5.94
N SER A 361 -4.92 9.70 -4.84
CA SER A 361 -4.92 11.16 -4.91
C SER A 361 -3.73 11.70 -5.71
N MET A 362 -2.53 11.15 -5.47
CA MET A 362 -1.33 11.51 -6.24
C MET A 362 -1.53 11.26 -7.75
N MET A 363 -1.99 10.06 -8.10
CA MET A 363 -2.16 9.66 -9.50
C MET A 363 -3.35 10.34 -10.18
N ASN A 364 -4.44 10.60 -9.45
CA ASN A 364 -5.60 11.34 -9.96
C ASN A 364 -5.23 12.77 -10.38
N GLU A 365 -4.40 13.44 -9.58
CA GLU A 365 -3.86 14.77 -9.87
C GLU A 365 -2.85 14.72 -11.02
N PHE A 366 -1.84 13.85 -10.93
CA PHE A 366 -0.74 13.79 -11.91
C PHE A 366 -1.21 13.33 -13.31
N LEU A 367 -2.12 12.37 -13.35
CA LEU A 367 -2.71 11.84 -14.58
C LEU A 367 -3.96 12.62 -15.02
N ASN A 368 -4.42 13.60 -14.23
CA ASN A 368 -5.57 14.46 -14.52
C ASN A 368 -6.83 13.66 -14.93
N ILE A 369 -7.24 12.69 -14.08
CA ILE A 369 -8.45 11.85 -14.26
C ILE A 369 -9.70 12.53 -13.68
N LYS A 370 -9.54 13.38 -12.65
CA LYS A 370 -10.57 14.28 -12.11
C LYS A 370 -11.79 13.62 -11.45
N ILE A 371 -11.71 12.37 -11.01
CA ILE A 371 -12.72 11.81 -10.10
C ILE A 371 -12.46 12.34 -8.67
N PRO A 372 -13.48 12.87 -7.95
CA PRO A 372 -13.33 13.21 -6.53
C PRO A 372 -12.98 11.98 -5.70
N ILE A 373 -12.03 12.11 -4.78
CA ILE A 373 -11.60 11.01 -3.91
C ILE A 373 -11.86 11.40 -2.47
N TYR A 374 -12.65 10.62 -1.73
CA TYR A 374 -12.93 10.86 -0.31
C TYR A 374 -12.44 9.69 0.54
N HIS A 375 -11.91 10.01 1.73
CA HIS A 375 -11.79 9.01 2.78
C HIS A 375 -13.19 8.69 3.36
N VAL A 376 -13.45 7.43 3.72
CA VAL A 376 -14.75 7.03 4.32
C VAL A 376 -15.10 7.90 5.53
N THR A 377 -14.11 8.24 6.36
CA THR A 377 -14.26 9.15 7.51
C THR A 377 -14.75 10.54 7.13
N GLU A 378 -14.38 11.08 5.97
CA GLU A 378 -14.90 12.39 5.50
C GLU A 378 -16.38 12.29 5.15
N LEU A 379 -16.81 11.19 4.56
CA LEU A 379 -18.22 11.00 4.25
C LEU A 379 -19.06 10.81 5.52
N VAL A 380 -18.54 10.09 6.51
CA VAL A 380 -19.19 10.01 7.83
C VAL A 380 -19.26 11.39 8.49
N GLN A 381 -18.21 12.23 8.40
CA GLN A 381 -18.23 13.63 8.87
C GLN A 381 -19.36 14.43 8.22
N MET A 382 -19.43 14.40 6.89
CA MET A 382 -20.48 15.11 6.14
C MET A 382 -21.88 14.65 6.58
N ALA A 383 -22.06 13.35 6.83
CA ALA A 383 -23.33 12.76 7.21
C ALA A 383 -23.79 13.16 8.63
N ILE A 384 -22.85 13.48 9.53
CA ILE A 384 -23.15 13.99 10.89
C ILE A 384 -23.22 15.53 10.95
N GLY A 385 -23.06 16.21 9.81
CA GLY A 385 -23.08 17.67 9.67
C GLY A 385 -21.76 18.37 10.02
N GLU A 386 -20.64 17.64 10.00
CA GLU A 386 -19.29 18.22 10.08
C GLU A 386 -18.75 18.50 8.67
N GLU A 387 -17.96 19.56 8.51
CA GLU A 387 -17.27 19.88 7.26
C GLU A 387 -15.85 19.29 7.31
N PRO A 388 -15.51 18.32 6.44
CA PRO A 388 -14.19 17.69 6.47
C PRO A 388 -13.11 18.65 5.95
N VAL A 389 -11.91 18.55 6.53
CA VAL A 389 -10.71 19.23 6.00
C VAL A 389 -10.22 18.48 4.76
N HIS A 390 -10.74 18.86 3.59
CA HIS A 390 -10.47 18.18 2.34
C HIS A 390 -9.26 18.78 1.59
N LYS A 391 -8.06 18.21 1.80
CA LYS A 391 -6.79 18.72 1.23
C LYS A 391 -6.03 17.70 0.38
N HIS A 392 -6.68 16.65 -0.10
CA HIS A 392 -6.01 15.52 -0.75
C HIS A 392 -5.27 15.91 -2.04
N ALA A 393 -5.89 16.74 -2.89
CA ALA A 393 -5.26 17.23 -4.11
C ALA A 393 -4.04 18.12 -3.83
N TYR A 394 -4.11 18.98 -2.81
CA TYR A 394 -2.97 19.80 -2.39
C TYR A 394 -1.81 18.92 -1.90
N ARG A 395 -2.11 18.00 -0.97
CA ARG A 395 -1.11 17.07 -0.42
C ARG A 395 -0.53 16.14 -1.50
N ALA A 396 -1.29 15.78 -2.52
CA ALA A 396 -0.78 15.03 -3.67
C ALA A 396 0.37 15.76 -4.38
N TRP A 397 0.30 17.09 -4.57
CA TRP A 397 1.39 17.85 -5.17
C TRP A 397 2.63 17.98 -4.26
N ASP A 398 2.45 18.04 -2.94
CA ASP A 398 3.56 17.93 -1.98
C ASP A 398 4.29 16.59 -2.13
N VAL A 399 3.51 15.51 -2.29
CA VAL A 399 4.05 14.16 -2.50
C VAL A 399 4.81 14.07 -3.81
N ILE A 400 4.24 14.60 -4.90
CA ILE A 400 4.91 14.63 -6.21
C ILE A 400 6.23 15.40 -6.12
N ALA A 401 6.31 16.49 -5.35
CA ALA A 401 7.57 17.22 -5.14
C ALA A 401 8.66 16.34 -4.49
N GLY A 402 8.30 15.60 -3.43
CA GLY A 402 9.20 14.64 -2.79
C GLY A 402 9.68 13.53 -3.74
N VAL A 403 8.75 12.93 -4.49
CA VAL A 403 9.05 11.88 -5.48
C VAL A 403 9.95 12.43 -6.59
N THR A 404 9.65 13.61 -7.13
CA THR A 404 10.44 14.24 -8.20
C THR A 404 11.89 14.43 -7.79
N ASN A 405 12.14 14.88 -6.56
CA ASN A 405 13.51 15.05 -6.07
C ASN A 405 14.29 13.73 -6.10
N LEU A 406 13.71 12.64 -5.61
CA LEU A 406 14.37 11.34 -5.61
C LEU A 406 14.55 10.79 -7.03
N LEU A 407 13.54 10.91 -7.89
CA LEU A 407 13.65 10.49 -9.29
C LEU A 407 14.73 11.27 -10.04
N LEU A 408 14.83 12.59 -9.80
CA LEU A 408 15.88 13.41 -10.39
C LEU A 408 17.26 12.91 -9.95
N LYS A 409 17.42 12.51 -8.69
CA LYS A 409 18.68 11.92 -8.19
C LYS A 409 18.97 10.56 -8.82
N CYS A 410 17.99 9.67 -8.95
CA CYS A 410 18.16 8.40 -9.67
C CYS A 410 18.59 8.62 -11.13
N VAL A 411 18.11 9.69 -11.77
CA VAL A 411 18.49 10.05 -13.14
C VAL A 411 19.86 10.73 -13.20
N LEU A 412 20.20 11.64 -12.29
CA LEU A 412 21.40 12.48 -12.41
C LEU A 412 22.62 11.95 -11.65
N SER A 413 22.43 11.19 -10.57
CA SER A 413 23.52 10.75 -9.70
C SER A 413 23.84 9.26 -9.89
N PRO A 414 25.08 8.89 -10.27
CA PRO A 414 25.50 7.50 -10.34
C PRO A 414 25.33 6.73 -9.02
N SER A 415 25.49 7.39 -7.87
CA SER A 415 25.35 6.73 -6.55
C SER A 415 23.91 6.28 -6.28
N TYR A 416 22.91 6.99 -6.82
CA TYR A 416 21.49 6.62 -6.69
C TYR A 416 21.05 5.59 -7.74
N ARG A 417 21.86 5.32 -8.76
CA ARG A 417 21.60 4.22 -9.73
C ARG A 417 22.07 2.87 -9.23
N ALA A 418 23.06 2.86 -8.32
CA ALA A 418 23.51 1.63 -7.70
C ALA A 418 22.39 1.10 -6.78
N PRO A 419 22.13 -0.21 -6.73
CA PRO A 419 21.23 -0.78 -5.72
C PRO A 419 21.75 -0.56 -4.30
N PHE A 420 20.85 -0.48 -3.33
CA PHE A 420 21.19 -0.40 -1.91
C PHE A 420 20.59 -1.57 -1.14
N GLN A 421 21.16 -1.85 0.03
CA GLN A 421 20.56 -2.74 1.03
C GLN A 421 19.87 -1.86 2.07
N PRO A 422 18.57 -2.07 2.35
CA PRO A 422 17.89 -1.35 3.42
C PRO A 422 18.63 -1.49 4.74
N LYS A 423 18.78 -0.37 5.46
CA LYS A 423 19.34 -0.40 6.81
C LYS A 423 18.49 -1.29 7.72
N PRO A 424 19.10 -1.97 8.71
CA PRO A 424 18.35 -2.63 9.76
C PRO A 424 17.57 -1.62 10.60
N VAL A 425 16.55 -2.13 11.30
CA VAL A 425 15.71 -1.39 12.23
C VAL A 425 15.96 -1.96 13.63
N SER A 426 16.35 -1.10 14.57
CA SER A 426 16.55 -1.50 15.97
C SER A 426 15.22 -1.92 16.63
N GLU A 427 15.23 -2.63 17.76
CA GLU A 427 14.01 -2.75 18.58
C GLU A 427 13.74 -1.47 19.39
N GLU A 428 14.76 -0.64 19.59
CA GLU A 428 14.63 0.65 20.26
C GLU A 428 14.04 1.72 19.34
N VAL A 429 13.31 2.66 19.93
CA VAL A 429 12.76 3.81 19.20
C VAL A 429 13.89 4.69 18.67
N GLU A 430 13.85 4.97 17.36
CA GLU A 430 14.79 5.84 16.67
C GLU A 430 14.02 6.91 15.90
N PRO A 431 14.56 8.14 15.82
CA PRO A 431 13.93 9.20 15.05
C PRO A 431 13.89 8.84 13.56
N LEU A 432 12.92 9.44 12.86
CA LEU A 432 12.77 9.26 11.43
C LEU A 432 14.02 9.78 10.70
N ALA A 433 14.49 9.05 9.70
CA ALA A 433 15.59 9.52 8.88
C ALA A 433 15.17 10.79 8.13
N LYS A 434 15.98 11.85 8.28
CA LYS A 434 15.70 13.16 7.69
C LYS A 434 16.39 13.29 6.32
N PRO A 435 15.74 13.95 5.35
CA PRO A 435 16.40 14.35 4.11
C PRO A 435 17.60 15.27 4.39
N SER A 436 18.56 15.34 3.48
CA SER A 436 19.66 16.30 3.59
C SER A 436 19.16 17.74 3.40
N GLU A 437 19.95 18.73 3.83
CA GLU A 437 19.63 20.16 3.58
C GLU A 437 19.44 20.47 2.09
N ASP A 438 20.21 19.84 1.20
CA ASP A 438 20.05 19.99 -0.24
C ASP A 438 18.75 19.36 -0.74
N ASP A 439 18.35 18.21 -0.16
CA ASP A 439 17.05 17.60 -0.46
C ASP A 439 15.90 18.49 -0.03
N ILE A 440 15.95 19.05 1.19
CA ILE A 440 14.94 19.96 1.70
C ILE A 440 14.77 21.13 0.73
N ARG A 441 15.86 21.79 0.33
CA ARG A 441 15.83 22.91 -0.62
C ARG A 441 15.21 22.54 -1.96
N MET A 442 15.57 21.38 -2.50
CA MET A 442 15.05 20.92 -3.80
C MET A 442 13.57 20.54 -3.72
N ILE A 443 13.16 19.85 -2.65
CA ILE A 443 11.76 19.48 -2.41
C ILE A 443 10.90 20.74 -2.27
N GLU A 444 11.34 21.73 -1.49
CA GLU A 444 10.67 23.03 -1.37
C GLU A 444 10.58 23.78 -2.71
N ALA A 445 11.64 23.73 -3.52
CA ALA A 445 11.64 24.35 -4.84
C ALA A 445 10.63 23.70 -5.79
N PHE A 446 10.56 22.35 -5.82
CA PHE A 446 9.55 21.63 -6.59
C PHE A 446 8.14 21.91 -6.08
N ALA A 447 7.93 21.94 -4.76
CA ALA A 447 6.63 22.26 -4.18
C ALA A 447 6.17 23.67 -4.57
N LYS A 448 7.07 24.68 -4.50
CA LYS A 448 6.77 26.05 -4.97
C LYS A 448 6.39 26.08 -6.45
N LEU A 449 7.10 25.33 -7.30
CA LEU A 449 6.75 25.22 -8.72
C LEU A 449 5.40 24.55 -8.94
N TYR A 450 5.17 23.41 -8.28
CA TYR A 450 3.96 22.61 -8.46
C TYR A 450 2.71 23.30 -7.93
N HIS A 451 2.81 24.09 -6.86
CA HIS A 451 1.71 24.92 -6.36
C HIS A 451 1.58 26.28 -7.07
N SER A 452 2.50 26.60 -7.99
CA SER A 452 2.43 27.87 -8.73
C SER A 452 1.24 27.90 -9.71
N PRO A 453 0.73 29.09 -10.06
CA PRO A 453 -0.28 29.24 -11.11
C PRO A 453 0.14 28.66 -12.47
N ILE A 454 1.46 28.52 -12.72
CA ILE A 454 2.00 27.95 -13.95
C ILE A 454 1.66 26.47 -14.06
N VAL A 455 1.72 25.72 -12.95
CA VAL A 455 1.39 24.28 -12.95
C VAL A 455 -0.09 24.05 -12.67
N GLN A 456 -0.68 24.80 -11.73
CA GLN A 456 -2.04 24.56 -11.27
C GLN A 456 -3.14 25.02 -12.23
N ASN A 457 -2.84 25.78 -13.28
CA ASN A 457 -3.85 26.14 -14.26
C ASN A 457 -4.33 24.92 -15.07
N SER A 458 -5.58 24.99 -15.53
CA SER A 458 -6.27 23.88 -16.20
C SER A 458 -5.58 23.40 -17.48
N VAL A 459 -4.94 24.30 -18.23
CA VAL A 459 -4.25 23.98 -19.48
C VAL A 459 -2.97 23.19 -19.18
N THR A 460 -2.14 23.67 -18.26
CA THR A 460 -0.90 22.97 -17.89
C THR A 460 -1.20 21.59 -17.29
N LYS A 461 -2.15 21.48 -16.36
CA LYS A 461 -2.56 20.17 -15.81
C LYS A 461 -3.06 19.22 -16.90
N ALA A 462 -3.82 19.73 -17.87
CA ALA A 462 -4.30 18.93 -18.99
C ALA A 462 -3.15 18.42 -19.88
N LEU A 463 -2.16 19.28 -20.17
CA LEU A 463 -0.99 18.91 -20.96
C LEU A 463 -0.12 17.88 -20.23
N ILE A 464 0.19 18.10 -18.94
CA ILE A 464 0.95 17.16 -18.12
C ILE A 464 0.24 15.81 -18.07
N GLY A 465 -1.06 15.80 -17.72
CA GLY A 465 -1.84 14.57 -17.65
C GLY A 465 -1.91 13.83 -18.99
N ALA A 466 -2.11 14.55 -20.10
CA ALA A 466 -2.13 13.95 -21.44
C ALA A 466 -0.77 13.34 -21.82
N ALA A 467 0.33 14.05 -21.57
CA ALA A 467 1.68 13.56 -21.83
C ALA A 467 1.99 12.31 -20.98
N SER A 468 1.70 12.36 -19.68
CA SER A 468 1.90 11.23 -18.76
C SER A 468 1.09 9.99 -19.19
N ARG A 469 -0.19 10.16 -19.55
CA ARG A 469 -1.01 9.04 -20.05
C ARG A 469 -0.50 8.49 -21.39
N ALA A 470 0.02 9.34 -22.27
CA ALA A 470 0.63 8.89 -23.53
C ALA A 470 1.90 8.07 -23.28
N ILE A 471 2.76 8.51 -22.35
CA ILE A 471 3.97 7.76 -21.94
C ILE A 471 3.58 6.39 -21.37
N VAL A 472 2.58 6.35 -20.47
CA VAL A 472 2.06 5.09 -19.92
C VAL A 472 1.50 4.20 -21.02
N ALA A 473 0.71 4.74 -21.97
CA ALA A 473 0.17 3.96 -23.08
C ALA A 473 1.28 3.36 -23.99
N VAL A 474 2.34 4.13 -24.26
CA VAL A 474 3.52 3.62 -24.98
C VAL A 474 4.17 2.48 -24.18
N TYR A 475 4.40 2.69 -22.88
CA TYR A 475 4.92 1.65 -21.99
C TYR A 475 4.06 0.38 -22.03
N SER A 476 2.74 0.49 -21.82
CA SER A 476 1.80 -0.62 -21.88
C SER A 476 1.83 -1.36 -23.22
N SER A 477 1.93 -0.63 -24.33
CA SER A 477 1.90 -1.24 -25.68
C SER A 477 3.13 -2.09 -26.00
N VAL A 478 4.29 -1.73 -25.42
CA VAL A 478 5.60 -2.36 -25.65
C VAL A 478 5.89 -3.41 -24.58
N TRP A 479 5.66 -3.06 -23.31
CA TRP A 479 6.08 -3.82 -22.13
C TRP A 479 4.90 -4.41 -21.34
N GLY A 480 3.71 -3.80 -21.43
CA GLY A 480 2.48 -4.23 -20.76
C GLY A 480 1.80 -5.45 -21.37
N ARG A 481 2.29 -6.00 -22.48
CA ARG A 481 1.87 -7.32 -22.98
C ARG A 481 2.51 -8.45 -22.17
N SER A 482 1.78 -9.54 -21.95
CA SER A 482 2.33 -10.70 -21.26
C SER A 482 3.51 -11.30 -22.03
N TYR A 483 4.43 -11.97 -21.33
CA TYR A 483 5.47 -12.78 -22.00
C TYR A 483 4.83 -13.74 -23.02
N TYR A 484 3.67 -14.30 -22.69
CA TYR A 484 2.91 -15.21 -23.54
C TYR A 484 2.21 -14.54 -24.72
N GLU A 485 1.68 -13.32 -24.60
CA GLU A 485 1.16 -12.54 -25.75
C GLU A 485 2.28 -12.17 -26.74
N ARG A 486 3.51 -12.02 -26.26
CA ARG A 486 4.70 -11.82 -27.10
C ARG A 486 5.16 -13.13 -27.77
N LYS A 487 4.95 -14.29 -27.12
CA LYS A 487 5.35 -15.62 -27.61
C LYS A 487 4.30 -16.24 -28.57
N LEU A 488 3.01 -16.12 -28.27
CA LEU A 488 1.88 -16.57 -29.11
C LEU A 488 1.75 -15.82 -30.44
N LYS A 489 2.47 -14.72 -30.64
CA LYS A 489 2.59 -14.03 -31.94
C LYS A 489 3.86 -14.42 -32.72
N ARG A 490 4.80 -15.12 -32.07
CA ARG A 490 6.06 -15.58 -32.66
C ARG A 490 5.97 -17.05 -33.10
N ASP A 491 5.17 -17.84 -32.41
CA ASP A 491 4.70 -19.17 -32.84
C ASP A 491 3.42 -19.03 -33.66
#